data_AF-A0A359G502-F1
#
_entry.id   AF-A0A359G502-F1
#
_cell.length_a   1.000
_cell.length_b   1.000
_cell.length_c   1.000
_cell.angle_alpha   90.00
_cell.angle_beta   90.00
_cell.angle_gamma   90.00
#
_symmetry.space_group_name_H-M   'P 1'
#
loop_
_entity.id
_entity.type
_entity.pdbx_description
1 polymer ?
#
loop_
_entity_poly.entity_id
_entity_poly.type
_entity_poly.pdbx_seq_one_letter_code
_entity_poly.pdbx_strand_id
1 'polypeptide(L)' 'SFLRDIEGDFFDFEEATYEIVGRSTGRRMTLGDAVRIRVKRADLQKRQLDFELLLPDLQPRRRSDKGGRGAAG' A
#
# COMPACT_ATOMS: atom_id res chain seq x y z
N SER A 1 11.27 -12.08 -2.88
CA SER A 1 10.80 -11.31 -4.05
C SER A 1 9.74 -10.29 -3.62
N PHE A 2 10.05 -9.44 -2.63
CA PHE A 2 9.11 -8.62 -1.88
C PHE A 2 8.31 -7.61 -2.73
N LEU A 3 8.86 -7.14 -3.87
CA LEU A 3 8.17 -6.22 -4.77
C LEU A 3 7.00 -6.85 -5.53
N ARG A 4 6.96 -8.18 -5.66
CA ARG A 4 5.87 -8.89 -6.36
C ARG A 4 4.59 -8.95 -5.53
N ASP A 5 4.69 -8.74 -4.23
CA ASP A 5 3.57 -8.84 -3.30
C ASP A 5 2.87 -7.48 -3.09
N ILE A 6 3.32 -6.43 -3.80
CA ILE A 6 2.62 -5.14 -3.83
C ILE A 6 1.48 -5.25 -4.83
N GLU A 7 0.25 -5.33 -4.32
CA GLU A 7 -0.93 -5.35 -5.17
C GLU A 7 -1.04 -4.04 -6.00
N GLY A 8 -1.76 -4.11 -7.13
CA GLY A 8 -2.14 -2.91 -7.90
C GLY A 8 -1.14 -2.39 -8.93
N ASP A 9 0.15 -2.72 -8.82
CA ASP A 9 1.14 -2.35 -9.83
C ASP A 9 2.34 -3.32 -9.82
N PHE A 10 3.13 -3.30 -10.90
CA PHE A 10 4.41 -3.99 -10.98
C PHE A 10 5.53 -2.97 -10.82
N PHE A 11 6.45 -3.20 -9.88
CA PHE A 11 7.52 -2.26 -9.57
C PHE A 11 8.87 -2.74 -10.11
N ASP A 12 9.58 -1.86 -10.80
CA ASP A 12 10.99 -2.02 -11.19
C ASP A 12 11.90 -1.30 -10.18
N PHE A 13 13.12 -1.80 -10.00
CA PHE A 13 14.14 -1.16 -9.17
C PHE A 13 15.10 -0.36 -10.04
N GLU A 14 15.17 0.94 -9.80
CA GLU A 14 16.11 1.88 -10.44
C GLU A 14 17.34 2.03 -9.54
N GLU A 15 18.44 1.36 -9.91
CA GLU A 15 19.65 1.28 -9.08
C GLU A 15 20.36 2.63 -8.92
N ALA A 16 20.31 3.49 -9.93
CA ALA A 16 20.97 4.79 -9.91
C ALA A 16 20.42 5.73 -8.84
N THR A 17 19.12 5.62 -8.53
CA THR A 17 18.43 6.48 -7.55
C THR A 17 18.01 5.74 -6.30
N TYR A 18 18.20 4.42 -6.23
CA TYR A 18 17.68 3.57 -5.15
C TYR A 18 16.16 3.76 -4.96
N GLU A 19 15.42 3.68 -6.06
CA GLU A 19 13.97 3.84 -6.07
C GLU A 19 13.29 2.61 -6.65
N ILE A 20 12.06 2.36 -6.21
CA ILE A 20 11.14 1.48 -6.93
C ILE A 20 10.15 2.32 -7.74
N VAL A 21 9.91 1.93 -8.99
CA VAL A 21 9.05 2.66 -9.93
C VAL A 21 7.95 1.75 -10.44
N GLY A 22 6.70 2.11 -10.18
CA GLY A 22 5.52 1.40 -10.66
C GLY A 22 5.36 1.55 -12.17
N ARG A 23 5.27 0.44 -12.89
CA ARG A 23 5.18 0.41 -14.36
C ARG A 23 3.91 1.04 -14.89
N SER A 24 2.78 0.83 -14.20
CA SER A 24 1.47 1.28 -14.66
C SER A 24 1.15 2.67 -14.12
N THR A 25 1.52 2.94 -12.87
CA THR A 25 1.18 4.19 -12.17
C THR A 25 2.26 5.25 -12.24
N GLY A 26 3.50 4.89 -12.58
CA GLY A 26 4.66 5.77 -12.48
C GLY A 26 5.04 6.13 -11.03
N ARG A 27 4.43 5.49 -10.03
CA ARG A 27 4.68 5.77 -8.61
C ARG A 27 6.12 5.44 -8.27
N ARG A 28 6.83 6.43 -7.72
CA ARG A 28 8.20 6.26 -7.20
C ARG A 28 8.13 6.16 -5.68
N MET A 29 8.91 5.26 -5.11
CA MET A 29 9.10 5.16 -3.66
C MET A 29 10.57 4.91 -3.35
N THR A 30 11.08 5.57 -2.32
CA THR A 30 12.47 5.46 -1.86
C THR A 30 12.57 5.32 -0.36
N LEU A 31 13.79 5.11 0.13
CA LEU A 31 14.08 5.08 1.56
C LEU A 31 13.82 6.45 2.19
N GLY A 32 13.05 6.45 3.27
CA GLY A 32 12.66 7.67 4.00
C GLY A 32 11.22 8.12 3.72
N ASP A 33 10.57 7.57 2.69
CA ASP A 33 9.18 7.88 2.40
C ASP A 33 8.24 7.34 3.49
N ALA A 34 7.26 8.17 3.84
CA ALA A 34 6.18 7.75 4.71
C ALA A 34 5.25 6.78 3.96
N VAL A 35 5.02 5.61 4.55
CA VAL A 35 4.15 4.57 3.98
C VAL A 35 3.08 4.13 4.97
N ARG A 36 1.98 3.59 4.44
CA ARG A 36 0.98 2.87 5.23
C ARG A 36 1.13 1.39 4.96
N ILE A 37 1.16 0.60 6.03
CA ILE A 37 1.30 -0.85 5.96
C ILE A 37 0.21 -1.56 6.74
N ARG A 38 0.03 -2.84 6.43
CA ARG A 38 -0.65 -3.82 7.29
C ARG A 38 0.35 -4.89 7.69
N VAL A 39 0.33 -5.31 8.96
CA VAL A 39 1.11 -6.48 9.40
C VAL A 39 0.44 -7.73 8.86
N LYS A 40 1.18 -8.50 8.04
CA LYS A 40 0.69 -9.76 7.46
C LYS A 40 1.01 -10.95 8.36
N ARG A 41 2.22 -10.99 8.91
CA ARG A 41 2.68 -12.05 9.81
C ARG A 41 3.75 -11.52 10.75
N ALA A 42 3.77 -12.07 11.97
CA ALA A 42 4.86 -11.87 12.92
C ALA A 42 5.43 -13.21 13.37
N ASP A 43 6.73 -13.42 13.18
CA ASP A 43 7.48 -14.59 13.64
C ASP A 43 8.50 -14.16 14.70
N LEU A 44 8.13 -14.34 15.98
CA LEU A 44 8.93 -13.88 17.11
C LEU A 44 10.20 -14.70 17.31
N GLN A 45 10.20 -15.98 16.95
CA GLN A 45 11.38 -16.83 17.07
C GLN A 45 12.46 -16.42 16.08
N LYS A 46 12.07 -16.13 14.83
CA LYS A 46 12.99 -15.65 13.80
C LYS A 46 13.25 -14.14 13.88
N ARG A 47 12.49 -13.42 14.70
CA ARG A 47 12.49 -11.95 14.78
C ARG A 47 12.19 -11.30 13.42
N GLN A 48 11.20 -11.83 12.72
CA GLN A 48 10.80 -11.40 11.38
C GLN A 48 9.35 -10.91 11.37
N LEU A 49 9.10 -9.85 10.61
CA LEU A 49 7.77 -9.31 10.34
C LEU A 49 7.56 -9.22 8.83
N ASP A 50 6.44 -9.74 8.36
CA ASP A 50 6.00 -9.58 6.97
C ASP A 50 4.91 -8.51 6.91
N PHE A 51 4.99 -7.64 5.91
CA PHE A 51 4.09 -6.51 5.73
C PHE A 51 3.43 -6.52 4.35
N GLU A 52 2.24 -5.95 4.29
CA GLU A 52 1.58 -5.56 3.04
C GLU A 52 1.59 -4.05 2.92
N LEU A 53 1.95 -3.53 1.74
CA LEU A 53 1.91 -2.11 1.45
C LEU A 53 0.49 -1.68 1.09
N LEU A 54 -0.01 -0.62 1.71
CA LEU A 54 -1.34 -0.06 1.43
C LEU A 54 -1.21 1.16 0.52
N LEU A 55 -1.44 0.95 -0.78
CA LEU A 55 -1.44 2.04 -1.76
C LEU A 55 -2.76 2.83 -1.71
N PRO A 56 -2.74 4.18 -1.84
CA PRO A 56 -3.92 5.02 -1.69
C PRO A 56 -5.06 4.72 -2.69
N ASP A 57 -4.67 4.32 -3.89
CA ASP A 57 -5.51 4.00 -5.05
C ASP A 57 -6.11 2.60 -5.02
N LEU A 58 -5.65 1.73 -4.12
CA LEU A 58 -6.20 0.38 -3.92
C LEU A 58 -7.27 0.29 -2.85
N GLN A 59 -7.53 1.37 -2.12
CA GLN A 59 -8.62 1.34 -1.15
C GLN A 59 -9.95 1.30 -1.92
N PRO A 60 -10.76 0.22 -1.79
CA PRO A 60 -12.10 0.24 -2.32
C PRO A 60 -12.78 1.45 -1.68
N ARG A 61 -13.34 2.34 -2.52
CA ARG A 61 -14.11 3.51 -2.07
C ARG A 61 -15.01 3.04 -0.94
N ARG A 62 -14.62 3.31 0.30
CA ARG A 62 -15.41 2.96 1.47
C ARG A 62 -16.70 3.72 1.23
N ARG A 63 -17.78 3.00 0.92
CA ARG A 63 -19.11 3.57 0.69
C ARG A 63 -19.30 4.58 1.80
N SER A 64 -19.31 5.86 1.42
CA SER A 64 -19.74 6.92 2.30
C SER A 64 -21.11 6.48 2.75
N ASP A 65 -21.20 6.11 4.02
CA ASP A 65 -22.43 5.82 4.70
C ASP A 65 -23.24 7.12 4.65
N LYS A 66 -24.07 7.23 3.62
CA LYS A 66 -25.16 8.20 3.55
C LYS A 66 -26.18 7.72 4.58
N GLY A 67 -25.89 7.97 5.85
CA GLY A 67 -26.85 7.97 6.93
C GLY A 67 -27.83 9.11 6.70
N GLY A 68 -29.11 8.75 6.54
CA GLY A 68 -30.17 9.59 6.02
C GLY A 68 -30.35 10.92 6.76
N ARG A 69 -30.52 11.96 5.95
CA ARG A 69 -31.27 13.16 6.30
C ARG A 69 -32.72 12.70 6.58
N GLY A 70 -33.04 12.45 7.85
CA GLY A 70 -34.41 12.25 8.33
C GLY A 70 -35.22 13.50 8.06
N ALA A 71 -36.30 13.33 7.32
CA ALA A 71 -37.22 14.37 6.88
C ALA A 71 -37.96 15.02 8.05
N ALA A 72 -38.36 16.27 7.83
CA ALA A 72 -39.45 16.91 8.54
C ALA A 72 -40.75 16.08 8.42
N GLY A 73 -41.57 16.13 9.47
CA GLY A 73 -42.91 15.54 9.54
C GLY A 73 -43.39 15.49 10.98
#